data_AF-X0W7I4-F1
#
_entry.id   AF-X0W7I4-F1
#
_cell.length_a   1.000
_cell.length_b   1.000
_cell.length_c   1.000
_cell.angle_alpha   90.00
_cell.angle_beta   90.00
_cell.angle_gamma   90.00
#
_symmetry.space_group_name_H-M   'P 1'
#
loop_
_entity.id
_entity.type
_entity.pdbx_description
1 polymer ?
#
loop_
_entity_poly.entity_id
_entity_poly.type
_entity_poly.pdbx_seq_one_letter_code
_entity_poly.pdbx_strand_id
1 'polypeptide(L)'
;MTETPKAKSKPLYSGNDSESTSVAAEGDKWPKPCKPWPEIVSFDVLDLPDFPTDALPDALRQWVEAESHATQTPADLAGLLALAVCSVGIGRRVVVKPRPDWREPVNLFVAVLLGPGNRKSAVFADAMKPLRELEVELIEAARPAVAREQSDQGRI
;
A
#
# COMPACT_ATOMS: atom_id res chain seq x y z
N MET A 1 33.25 39.52 16.77
CA MET A 1 32.98 38.12 16.37
C MET A 1 31.56 38.04 15.89
N THR A 2 31.44 37.84 14.59
CA THR A 2 30.24 37.83 13.75
C THR A 2 29.55 36.48 13.85
N GLU A 3 28.28 36.44 14.28
CA GLU A 3 27.44 35.25 14.11
C GLU A 3 26.42 35.49 13.00
N THR A 4 26.49 34.57 12.03
CA THR A 4 25.72 34.52 10.79
C THR A 4 24.30 34.00 11.06
N PRO A 5 23.22 34.65 10.60
CA PRO A 5 21.89 34.06 10.67
C PRO A 5 21.70 32.99 9.57
N LYS A 6 21.27 31.80 10.02
CA LYS A 6 20.89 30.63 9.21
C LYS A 6 19.97 31.00 8.03
N ALA A 7 20.31 30.50 6.86
CA ALA A 7 19.52 30.60 5.64
C ALA A 7 18.14 29.94 5.80
N LYS A 8 17.08 30.66 5.47
CA LYS A 8 15.72 30.13 5.36
C LYS A 8 15.67 29.20 4.14
N SER A 9 15.39 27.91 4.34
CA SER A 9 15.16 26.95 3.26
C SER A 9 13.88 27.31 2.51
N LYS A 10 13.97 27.51 1.19
CA LYS A 10 12.82 27.75 0.31
C LYS A 10 11.90 26.51 0.29
N PRO A 11 10.57 26.67 0.29
CA PRO A 11 9.66 25.55 0.06
C PRO A 11 9.84 25.02 -1.37
N LEU A 12 9.77 23.69 -1.51
CA LEU A 12 10.07 22.95 -2.75
C LEU A 12 8.97 23.06 -3.83
N TYR A 13 7.94 23.88 -3.62
CA TYR A 13 6.78 23.99 -4.50
C TYR A 13 6.39 25.46 -4.67
N SER A 14 6.56 25.99 -5.88
CA SER A 14 5.98 27.28 -6.28
C SER A 14 4.60 27.00 -6.91
N GLY A 15 3.60 26.78 -6.04
CA GLY A 15 2.21 26.79 -6.47
C GLY A 15 1.79 28.21 -6.81
N ASN A 16 1.14 28.39 -7.95
CA ASN A 16 0.63 29.67 -8.41
C ASN A 16 -0.54 30.10 -7.49
N ASP A 17 -0.33 31.10 -6.62
CA ASP A 17 -1.32 31.55 -5.61
C ASP A 17 -2.69 31.95 -6.20
N SER A 18 -2.75 32.17 -7.52
CA SER A 18 -3.97 32.53 -8.25
C SER A 18 -4.94 31.37 -8.48
N GLU A 19 -4.47 30.12 -8.52
CA GLU A 19 -5.36 28.95 -8.71
C GLU A 19 -6.05 28.51 -7.41
N SER A 20 -5.40 28.76 -6.27
CA SER A 20 -5.96 28.50 -4.94
C SER A 20 -7.16 29.38 -4.58
N THR A 21 -7.31 30.54 -5.23
CA THR A 21 -8.41 31.48 -4.91
C THR A 21 -9.71 31.13 -5.66
N SER A 22 -9.64 30.43 -6.79
CA SER A 22 -10.84 30.07 -7.57
C SER A 22 -11.57 28.84 -7.02
N VAL A 23 -10.85 27.90 -6.38
CA VAL A 23 -11.46 26.72 -5.74
C VAL A 23 -12.22 27.08 -4.46
N ALA A 24 -11.81 28.16 -3.78
CA ALA A 24 -12.48 28.65 -2.57
C ALA A 24 -13.88 29.23 -2.87
N ALA A 25 -14.07 29.88 -4.02
CA ALA A 25 -15.33 30.51 -4.40
C ALA A 25 -16.43 29.50 -4.80
N GLU A 26 -16.05 28.29 -5.23
CA GLU A 26 -17.01 27.23 -5.60
C GLU A 26 -17.51 26.44 -4.38
N GLY A 27 -16.85 26.58 -3.22
CA GLY A 27 -17.20 25.90 -1.97
C GLY A 27 -18.55 26.36 -1.37
N ASP A 28 -19.00 27.57 -1.70
CA ASP A 28 -20.28 28.12 -1.22
C ASP A 28 -21.51 27.47 -1.87
N LYS A 29 -21.33 26.72 -2.96
CA LYS A 29 -22.41 25.99 -3.64
C LYS A 29 -22.63 24.58 -3.07
N TRP A 30 -21.80 24.14 -2.12
CA TRP A 30 -21.99 22.82 -1.51
C TRP A 30 -23.20 22.86 -0.58
N PRO A 31 -24.12 21.88 -0.67
CA PRO A 31 -25.21 21.78 0.31
C PRO A 31 -24.60 21.67 1.70
N LYS A 32 -24.86 22.68 2.55
CA LYS A 32 -24.40 22.68 3.94
C LYS A 32 -24.87 21.39 4.59
N PRO A 33 -23.98 20.54 5.13
CA PRO A 33 -24.39 19.28 5.72
C PRO A 33 -25.40 19.56 6.84
N CYS A 34 -26.62 19.05 6.69
CA CYS A 34 -27.74 19.27 7.62
C CYS A 34 -27.52 18.62 9.01
N LYS A 35 -26.38 17.96 9.23
CA LYS A 35 -25.97 17.45 10.53
C LYS A 35 -24.51 17.84 10.76
N PRO A 36 -24.18 18.41 11.94
CA PRO A 36 -22.78 18.58 12.32
C PRO A 36 -22.10 17.20 12.33
N TRP A 37 -20.85 17.16 11.90
CA TRP A 37 -20.04 15.96 12.02
C TRP A 37 -19.98 15.52 13.50
N PRO A 38 -19.98 14.21 13.76
CA PRO A 38 -19.75 13.72 15.11
C PRO A 38 -18.39 14.22 15.63
N GLU A 39 -18.27 14.36 16.94
CA GLU A 39 -17.02 14.73 17.58
C GLU A 39 -15.91 13.73 17.21
N ILE A 40 -14.71 14.25 16.96
CA ILE A 40 -13.55 13.41 16.63
C ILE A 40 -13.27 12.55 17.85
N VAL A 41 -13.49 11.25 17.71
CA VAL A 41 -13.14 10.28 18.76
C VAL A 41 -11.61 10.17 18.81
N SER A 42 -11.02 10.30 20.01
CA SER A 42 -9.58 10.10 20.16
C SER A 42 -9.21 8.65 19.84
N PHE A 43 -8.07 8.47 19.16
CA PHE A 43 -7.46 7.16 18.91
C PHE A 43 -6.69 6.63 20.12
N ASP A 44 -6.69 7.36 21.25
CA ASP A 44 -5.92 7.00 22.43
C ASP A 44 -6.49 5.75 23.13
N VAL A 45 -5.91 4.61 22.73
CA VAL A 45 -5.97 3.28 23.34
C VAL A 45 -7.36 2.65 23.37
N LEU A 46 -7.75 2.12 22.22
CA LEU A 46 -8.75 1.06 22.15
C LEU A 46 -8.10 -0.27 22.54
N ASP A 47 -8.78 -1.08 23.36
CA ASP A 47 -8.43 -2.48 23.57
C ASP A 47 -8.92 -3.26 22.33
N LEU A 48 -8.02 -3.47 21.36
CA LEU A 48 -8.32 -4.20 20.13
C LEU A 48 -7.92 -5.66 20.26
N PRO A 49 -8.68 -6.59 19.66
CA PRO A 49 -8.25 -7.97 19.56
C PRO A 49 -6.95 -8.07 18.75
N ASP A 50 -6.13 -9.06 19.10
CA ASP A 50 -4.96 -9.41 18.31
C ASP A 50 -5.31 -9.80 16.88
N PHE A 51 -4.33 -9.68 15.98
CA PHE A 51 -4.50 -10.12 14.60
C PHE A 51 -4.76 -11.63 14.54
N PRO A 52 -5.86 -12.09 13.89
CA PRO A 52 -6.29 -13.48 13.93
C PRO A 52 -5.48 -14.34 12.96
N THR A 53 -4.28 -14.77 13.36
CA THR A 53 -3.42 -15.64 12.53
C THR A 53 -4.06 -17.00 12.27
N ASP A 54 -4.93 -17.47 13.14
CA ASP A 54 -5.71 -18.71 13.04
C ASP A 54 -6.77 -18.68 11.93
N ALA A 55 -7.18 -17.49 11.48
CA ALA A 55 -8.07 -17.33 10.33
C ALA A 55 -7.35 -17.50 8.98
N LEU A 56 -6.01 -17.52 8.97
CA LEU A 56 -5.22 -17.72 7.76
C LEU A 56 -5.10 -19.21 7.42
N PRO A 57 -5.01 -19.57 6.11
CA PRO A 57 -4.60 -20.90 5.70
C PRO A 57 -3.26 -21.30 6.32
N ASP A 58 -3.07 -22.58 6.65
CA ASP A 58 -1.93 -23.09 7.42
C ASP A 58 -0.56 -22.58 6.93
N ALA A 59 -0.32 -22.59 5.62
CA ALA A 59 0.95 -22.13 5.04
C ALA A 59 1.19 -20.63 5.27
N LEU A 60 0.14 -19.80 5.14
CA LEU A 60 0.23 -18.37 5.41
C LEU A 60 0.36 -18.09 6.90
N ARG A 61 -0.40 -18.80 7.73
CA ARG A 61 -0.30 -18.69 9.19
C ARG A 61 1.13 -18.96 9.67
N GLN A 62 1.72 -20.08 9.23
CA GLN A 62 3.10 -20.46 9.61
C GLN A 62 4.11 -19.40 9.19
N TRP A 63 3.99 -18.87 7.95
CA TRP A 63 4.88 -17.83 7.47
C TRP A 63 4.72 -16.53 8.29
N VAL A 64 3.49 -16.08 8.53
CA VAL A 64 3.19 -14.86 9.31
C VAL A 64 3.73 -14.95 10.74
N GLU A 65 3.49 -16.06 11.43
CA GLU A 65 3.96 -16.28 12.79
C GLU A 65 5.50 -16.36 12.85
N ALA A 66 6.12 -17.06 11.90
CA ALA A 66 7.58 -17.17 11.82
C ALA A 66 8.25 -15.82 11.50
N GLU A 67 7.71 -15.08 10.54
CA GLU A 67 8.22 -13.78 10.11
C GLU A 67 8.08 -12.73 11.21
N SER A 68 6.92 -12.67 11.85
CA SER A 68 6.65 -11.82 13.01
C SER A 68 7.62 -12.12 14.16
N HIS A 69 7.84 -13.39 14.47
CA HIS A 69 8.79 -13.81 15.49
C HIS A 69 10.24 -13.48 15.11
N ALA A 70 10.66 -13.76 13.87
CA ALA A 70 12.03 -13.51 13.41
C ALA A 70 12.37 -12.01 13.39
N THR A 71 11.43 -11.18 12.94
CA THR A 71 11.64 -9.74 12.82
C THR A 71 11.21 -8.96 14.07
N GLN A 72 10.65 -9.63 15.08
CA GLN A 72 10.10 -8.99 16.29
C GLN A 72 9.15 -7.84 15.93
N THR A 73 8.28 -8.08 14.95
CA THR A 73 7.23 -7.14 14.55
C THR A 73 5.86 -7.72 14.83
N PRO A 74 4.83 -6.89 15.01
CA PRO A 74 3.43 -7.32 15.06
C PRO A 74 3.03 -8.26 13.90
N ALA A 75 2.16 -9.23 14.19
CA ALA A 75 1.72 -10.23 13.21
C ALA A 75 0.82 -9.65 12.11
N ASP A 76 0.12 -8.55 12.39
CA ASP A 76 -0.68 -7.81 11.40
C ASP A 76 0.18 -7.27 10.25
N LEU A 77 1.41 -6.81 10.50
CA LEU A 77 2.32 -6.34 9.46
C LEU A 77 2.64 -7.45 8.46
N ALA A 78 3.06 -8.63 8.94
CA ALA A 78 3.34 -9.77 8.07
C ALA A 78 2.05 -10.28 7.40
N GLY A 79 0.96 -10.43 8.16
CA GLY A 79 -0.33 -10.92 7.66
C GLY A 79 -0.92 -10.07 6.55
N LEU A 80 -0.93 -8.75 6.73
CA LEU A 80 -1.43 -7.81 5.73
C LEU A 80 -0.59 -7.82 4.45
N LEU A 81 0.74 -7.92 4.57
CA LEU A 81 1.64 -8.00 3.41
C LEU A 81 1.51 -9.33 2.67
N ALA A 82 1.37 -10.45 3.38
CA ALA A 82 1.10 -11.76 2.79
C ALA A 82 -0.21 -11.75 1.98
N LEU A 83 -1.29 -11.19 2.55
CA LEU A 83 -2.57 -11.07 1.85
C LEU A 83 -2.47 -10.20 0.60
N ALA A 84 -1.72 -9.09 0.66
CA ALA A 84 -1.46 -8.24 -0.49
C ALA A 84 -0.73 -9.00 -1.62
N VAL A 85 0.30 -9.78 -1.26
CA VAL A 85 1.06 -10.60 -2.22
C VAL A 85 0.18 -11.67 -2.86
N CYS A 86 -0.63 -12.37 -2.07
CA CYS A 86 -1.59 -13.34 -2.60
C CYS A 86 -2.59 -12.68 -3.56
N SER A 87 -3.14 -11.52 -3.19
CA SER A 87 -4.08 -10.75 -3.99
C SER A 87 -3.54 -10.45 -5.39
N VAL A 88 -2.25 -10.09 -5.52
CA VAL A 88 -1.60 -9.87 -6.83
C VAL A 88 -1.65 -11.14 -7.69
N GLY A 89 -1.38 -12.30 -7.11
CA GLY A 89 -1.35 -13.57 -7.85
C GLY A 89 -2.73 -14.07 -8.30
N ILE A 90 -3.79 -13.81 -7.51
CA ILE A 90 -5.13 -14.38 -7.77
C ILE A 90 -6.16 -13.35 -8.25
N GLY A 91 -5.86 -12.05 -8.22
CA GLY A 91 -6.80 -10.96 -8.47
C GLY A 91 -7.54 -11.00 -9.81
N ARG A 92 -6.94 -11.58 -10.85
CA ARG A 92 -7.57 -11.76 -12.17
C ARG A 92 -8.21 -13.13 -12.38
N ARG A 93 -8.09 -14.04 -11.41
CA ARG A 93 -8.51 -15.45 -11.53
C ARG A 93 -9.63 -15.81 -10.57
N VAL A 94 -9.78 -15.07 -9.47
CA VAL A 94 -10.71 -15.37 -8.39
C VAL A 94 -11.67 -14.21 -8.17
N VAL A 95 -12.96 -14.55 -8.02
CA VAL A 95 -14.03 -13.63 -7.62
C VAL A 95 -14.73 -14.27 -6.43
N VAL A 96 -14.88 -13.52 -5.35
CA VAL A 96 -15.61 -13.99 -4.17
C VAL A 96 -17.07 -13.59 -4.24
N LYS A 97 -17.94 -14.40 -3.63
CA LYS A 97 -19.38 -14.17 -3.60
C LYS A 97 -19.88 -14.23 -2.16
N PRO A 98 -19.74 -13.13 -1.37
CA PRO A 98 -20.15 -13.15 0.04
C PRO A 98 -21.66 -13.35 0.23
N ARG A 99 -22.48 -12.94 -0.76
CA ARG A 99 -23.94 -13.09 -0.78
C ARG A 99 -24.44 -13.46 -2.19
N PRO A 100 -25.66 -14.03 -2.34
CA PRO A 100 -26.21 -14.45 -3.62
C PRO A 100 -26.16 -13.42 -4.77
N ASP A 101 -26.21 -12.12 -4.47
CA ASP A 101 -26.23 -11.06 -5.49
C ASP A 101 -24.99 -10.16 -5.45
N TRP A 102 -23.95 -10.56 -4.70
CA TRP A 102 -22.76 -9.75 -4.48
C TRP A 102 -21.50 -10.50 -4.91
N ARG A 103 -20.78 -9.94 -5.88
CA ARG A 103 -19.51 -10.45 -6.38
C ARG A 103 -18.43 -9.38 -6.24
N GLU A 104 -17.27 -9.75 -5.74
CA GLU A 104 -16.13 -8.84 -5.62
C GLU A 104 -14.83 -9.48 -6.12
N PRO A 105 -13.97 -8.70 -6.80
CA PRO A 105 -12.62 -9.14 -7.08
C PRO A 105 -11.82 -9.19 -5.77
N VAL A 106 -10.81 -10.06 -5.72
CA VAL A 106 -9.94 -10.22 -4.54
C VAL A 106 -8.73 -9.27 -4.59
N ASN A 107 -8.91 -8.05 -5.09
CA ASN A 107 -7.87 -7.04 -5.18
C ASN A 107 -7.80 -6.25 -3.87
N LEU A 108 -6.70 -6.40 -3.13
CA LEU A 108 -6.49 -5.76 -1.84
C LEU A 108 -5.54 -4.57 -1.98
N PHE A 109 -5.91 -3.47 -1.33
CA PHE A 109 -5.06 -2.29 -1.18
C PHE A 109 -4.75 -2.14 0.31
N VAL A 110 -3.48 -2.37 0.66
CA VAL A 110 -3.03 -2.50 2.05
C VAL A 110 -2.10 -1.35 2.38
N ALA A 111 -2.34 -0.69 3.51
CA ALA A 111 -1.44 0.29 4.11
C ALA A 111 -1.07 -0.18 5.52
N VAL A 112 0.22 -0.28 5.82
CA VAL A 112 0.72 -0.67 7.15
C VAL A 112 1.46 0.49 7.78
N LEU A 113 1.09 0.82 9.03
CA LEU A 113 1.52 2.03 9.74
C LEU A 113 2.19 1.64 11.05
N LEU A 114 3.53 1.65 11.10
CA LEU A 114 4.31 1.52 12.34
C LEU A 114 5.22 2.74 12.50
N GLY A 115 5.68 3.03 13.72
CA GLY A 115 6.71 4.04 13.97
C GLY A 115 8.06 3.74 13.26
N PRO A 116 8.92 4.72 12.98
CA PRO A 116 10.21 4.48 12.34
C PRO A 116 11.07 3.45 13.10
N GLY A 117 11.94 2.72 12.41
CA GLY A 117 12.82 1.71 13.02
C GLY A 117 12.19 0.34 13.32
N ASN A 118 10.88 0.17 13.16
CA ASN A 118 10.17 -1.10 13.44
C ASN A 118 10.26 -2.13 12.29
N ARG A 119 11.41 -2.23 11.61
CA ARG A 119 11.73 -3.28 10.60
C ARG A 119 10.70 -3.52 9.47
N LYS A 120 9.73 -2.61 9.27
CA LYS A 120 8.75 -2.64 8.17
C LYS A 120 9.35 -2.97 6.81
N SER A 121 10.47 -2.33 6.48
CA SER A 121 11.14 -2.53 5.19
C SER A 121 11.72 -3.93 5.02
N ALA A 122 12.14 -4.59 6.11
CA ALA A 122 12.63 -5.96 6.07
C ALA A 122 11.48 -6.93 5.78
N VAL A 123 10.40 -6.86 6.59
CA VAL A 123 9.19 -7.69 6.38
C VAL A 123 8.61 -7.47 4.99
N PHE A 124 8.57 -6.22 4.50
CA PHE A 124 8.14 -5.92 3.14
C PHE A 124 9.05 -6.55 2.07
N ALA A 125 10.36 -6.53 2.28
CA ALA A 125 11.30 -7.15 1.36
C ALA A 125 11.07 -8.67 1.29
N ASP A 126 10.90 -9.32 2.44
CA ASP A 126 10.69 -10.77 2.54
C ASP A 126 9.33 -11.20 1.99
N ALA A 127 8.25 -10.48 2.32
CA ALA A 127 6.91 -10.73 1.78
C ALA A 127 6.88 -10.64 0.24
N MET A 128 7.55 -9.63 -0.34
CA MET A 128 7.55 -9.39 -1.79
C MET A 128 8.49 -10.30 -2.57
N LYS A 129 9.37 -11.05 -1.91
CA LYS A 129 10.38 -11.89 -2.56
C LYS A 129 9.80 -12.83 -3.63
N PRO A 130 8.69 -13.57 -3.41
CA PRO A 130 8.14 -14.46 -4.42
C PRO A 130 7.67 -13.73 -5.69
N LEU A 131 7.13 -12.51 -5.55
CA LEU A 131 6.71 -11.71 -6.70
C LEU A 131 7.89 -11.21 -7.51
N ARG A 132 8.99 -10.81 -6.85
CA ARG A 132 10.21 -10.38 -7.54
C ARG A 132 10.89 -11.54 -8.26
N GLU A 133 10.93 -12.72 -7.65
CA GLU A 133 11.46 -13.94 -8.28
C GLU A 133 10.64 -14.28 -9.54
N LEU A 134 9.31 -14.28 -9.43
CA LEU A 134 8.42 -14.50 -10.56
C LEU A 134 8.60 -13.43 -11.66
N GLU A 135 8.76 -12.16 -11.29
CA GLU A 135 9.01 -11.07 -12.24
C GLU A 135 10.29 -11.33 -13.03
N VAL A 136 11.39 -11.69 -12.37
CA VAL A 136 12.65 -12.04 -13.02
C VAL A 136 12.47 -13.20 -14.00
N GLU A 137 11.81 -14.28 -13.57
CA GLU A 137 11.53 -15.45 -14.43
C GLU A 137 10.74 -15.06 -15.69
N LEU A 138 9.68 -14.25 -15.52
CA LEU A 138 8.83 -13.81 -16.63
C LEU A 138 9.57 -12.88 -17.59
N ILE A 139 10.43 -11.99 -17.08
CA ILE A 139 11.27 -11.11 -17.90
C ILE A 139 12.26 -11.92 -18.75
N GLU A 140 12.95 -12.88 -18.13
CA GLU A 140 13.90 -13.74 -18.83
C GLU A 140 13.21 -14.55 -19.94
N ALA A 141 12.04 -15.10 -19.65
CA ALA A 141 11.24 -15.84 -20.62
C ALA A 141 10.73 -14.97 -21.78
N ALA A 142 10.41 -13.70 -21.51
CA ALA A 142 9.91 -12.76 -22.52
C ALA A 142 11.01 -12.15 -23.41
N ARG A 143 12.26 -12.14 -22.96
CA ARG A 143 13.41 -11.50 -23.65
C ARG A 143 13.53 -11.84 -25.16
N PRO A 144 13.38 -13.10 -25.61
CA PRO A 144 13.48 -13.44 -27.04
C PRO A 144 12.37 -12.82 -27.89
N ALA A 145 11.14 -12.74 -27.36
CA ALA A 145 10.01 -12.14 -28.08
C ALA A 145 10.18 -10.63 -28.20
N VAL A 146 10.63 -9.96 -27.13
CA VAL A 146 10.91 -8.52 -27.11
C VAL A 146 12.01 -8.16 -28.13
N ALA A 147 13.07 -8.96 -28.22
CA ALA A 147 14.17 -8.71 -29.17
C ALA A 147 13.73 -8.82 -30.65
N ARG A 148 12.79 -9.72 -30.96
CA ARG A 148 12.22 -9.86 -32.32
C ARG A 148 11.42 -8.62 -32.70
N GLU A 149 10.51 -8.19 -31.83
CA GLU A 149 9.67 -7.01 -32.06
C GLU A 149 10.51 -5.73 -32.21
N GLN A 150 11.55 -5.56 -31.39
CA GLN A 150 12.47 -4.41 -31.50
C GLN A 150 13.27 -4.41 -32.81
N SER A 151 13.62 -5.58 -33.34
CA SER A 151 14.30 -5.72 -34.63
C SER A 151 13.38 -5.35 -35.80
N ASP A 152 12.09 -5.72 -35.70
CA ASP A 152 11.09 -5.41 -36.72
C ASP A 152 10.73 -3.90 -36.73
N GLN A 153 10.71 -3.25 -35.56
CA GLN A 153 10.50 -1.80 -35.46
C GLN A 153 11.67 -0.95 -35.96
N GLY A 154 12.90 -1.47 -35.88
CA GLY A 154 14.10 -0.80 -36.41
C GLY A 154 14.26 -0.87 -37.94
N ARG A 155 13.34 -1.54 -38.64
CA ARG A 155 13.41 -1.81 -40.09
C ARG A 155 12.51 -0.92 -40.96
N ILE A 156 12.01 0.19 -40.42
CA ILE A 156 11.15 1.18 -41.08
C ILE A 156 11.94 2.43 -41.45
#